data_AF-A0A929NGS5-F1
#
_entry.id   AF-A0A929NGS5-F1
#
_cell.length_a   1.000
_cell.length_b   1.000
_cell.length_c   1.000
_cell.angle_alpha   90.00
_cell.angle_beta   90.00
_cell.angle_gamma   90.00
#
_symmetry.space_group_name_H-M   'P 1'
#
loop_
_entity.id
_entity.type
_entity.pdbx_description
1 polymer ?
#
loop_
_entity_poly.entity_id
_entity_poly.type
_entity_poly.pdbx_seq_one_letter_code
_entity_poly.pdbx_strand_id
1 'polypeptide(L)'
;MDKELLKGISIAGLFHDIGKFAERAYAIEPVDSDMVRQGYNYGHAFNTEQALKKLFSEEILSRNLHNRMGIPECTILNLAARHHKPRHAYEIMVSEGDRIASGHERAGSDEDSEFETSGRERKSQVPLLSILGRVHLPERDINPASKNMRYRITTPPLANEMEQSIVFPSLPDKYPATQVREDYRRHWQDFVNELSSQKGSLDLEKQFDTIFEICRMYLWCMPASARREEIEDVSLFEHQKATAALAACLYCYHEEKGTLDEQAIRNKDELKYLLFCGDISGIQPFIYQISSKGAYRTLKGRSFFIQLLAEMLARKYIEAFSLTPANILYASGGKFYLLLPNTDLVTDELLPELNNLINHKLFKQFNGDVYVRTGQEPLSKVDLTRQGGHTMSHIWDDLGRKLASKDRRRYAYLARNYYDDLFGIGNKAKKDSCAVCHSAMHPKKEGQEQKCQTCRDMETIGRELSSASYIVMGDDENTLEKRGGIELLDKHFWFLDSDVVESGSLSPHHDCLVWA
;
A
#
# COMPACT_ATOMS: atom_id res chain seq x y z
N MET A 1 22.28 -4.79 -6.12
CA MET A 1 21.12 -3.91 -6.31
C MET A 1 21.28 -2.71 -5.41
N ASP A 2 21.29 -1.50 -5.99
CA ASP A 2 21.35 -0.25 -5.23
C ASP A 2 19.98 0.06 -4.60
N LYS A 3 19.92 0.06 -3.26
CA LYS A 3 18.69 0.27 -2.49
C LYS A 3 18.27 1.75 -2.44
N GLU A 4 19.23 2.67 -2.49
CA GLU A 4 18.98 4.12 -2.49
C GLU A 4 18.25 4.49 -3.78
N LEU A 5 18.78 4.03 -4.92
CA LEU A 5 18.18 4.27 -6.23
C LEU A 5 16.80 3.61 -6.37
N LEU A 6 16.62 2.38 -5.88
CA LEU A 6 15.31 1.70 -5.88
C LEU A 6 14.26 2.53 -5.13
N LYS A 7 14.61 3.04 -3.95
CA LYS A 7 13.72 3.88 -3.15
C LYS A 7 13.45 5.22 -3.82
N GLY A 8 14.48 5.84 -4.40
CA GLY A 8 14.37 7.07 -5.20
C GLY A 8 13.43 6.93 -6.41
N ILE A 9 13.51 5.81 -7.14
CA ILE A 9 12.59 5.50 -8.26
C ILE A 9 11.15 5.34 -7.74
N SER A 10 10.96 4.67 -6.61
CA SER A 10 9.64 4.51 -5.99
C SER A 10 9.04 5.85 -5.55
N ILE A 11 9.84 6.70 -4.91
CA ILE A 11 9.44 8.07 -4.52
C ILE A 11 9.08 8.89 -5.76
N ALA A 12 9.91 8.83 -6.81
CA ALA A 12 9.64 9.52 -8.05
C ALA A 12 8.32 9.07 -8.70
N GLY A 13 8.03 7.77 -8.69
CA GLY A 13 6.75 7.23 -9.14
C GLY A 13 5.55 7.72 -8.30
N LEU A 14 5.71 7.89 -6.99
CA LEU A 14 4.68 8.45 -6.12
C LEU A 14 4.39 9.93 -6.44
N PHE A 15 5.42 10.69 -6.85
CA PHE A 15 5.30 12.14 -7.10
C PHE A 15 5.20 12.57 -8.57
N HIS A 16 5.37 11.66 -9.55
CA HIS A 16 5.48 12.01 -10.97
C HIS A 16 4.34 12.92 -11.48
N ASP A 17 3.17 12.76 -10.88
CA ASP A 17 1.92 13.45 -11.25
C ASP A 17 1.39 14.45 -10.22
N ILE A 18 2.17 14.78 -9.18
CA ILE A 18 1.74 15.75 -8.15
C ILE A 18 1.43 17.14 -8.74
N GLY A 19 2.04 17.46 -9.88
CA GLY A 19 1.74 18.66 -10.67
C GLY A 19 0.29 18.76 -11.14
N LYS A 20 -0.45 17.65 -11.26
CA LYS A 20 -1.89 17.66 -11.57
C LYS A 20 -2.70 18.27 -10.42
N PHE A 21 -2.38 17.92 -9.17
CA PHE A 21 -3.05 18.48 -8.00
C PHE A 21 -2.77 19.99 -7.90
N ALA A 22 -1.50 20.37 -8.02
CA ALA A 22 -1.09 21.77 -7.99
C ALA A 22 -1.71 22.62 -9.13
N GLU A 23 -1.84 22.06 -10.35
CA GLU A 23 -2.53 22.70 -11.48
C GLU A 23 -4.00 22.98 -11.15
N ARG A 24 -4.72 21.97 -10.65
CA ARG A 24 -6.16 22.02 -10.34
C ARG A 24 -6.46 22.97 -9.17
N ALA A 25 -5.57 23.01 -8.19
CA ALA A 25 -5.64 23.91 -7.03
C ALA A 25 -5.21 25.35 -7.33
N TYR A 26 -4.87 25.65 -8.58
CA TYR A 26 -4.30 26.93 -8.98
C TYR A 26 -3.00 27.32 -8.23
N ALA A 27 -2.26 26.36 -7.71
CA ALA A 27 -1.09 26.61 -6.88
C ALA A 27 0.18 26.94 -7.67
N ILE A 28 0.17 26.83 -9.00
CA ILE A 28 1.31 27.12 -9.87
C ILE A 28 0.86 28.08 -10.97
N GLU A 29 1.74 29.00 -11.36
CA GLU A 29 1.46 29.95 -12.44
C GLU A 29 1.41 29.24 -13.80
N PRO A 30 0.54 29.66 -14.73
CA PRO A 30 0.62 29.22 -16.12
C PRO A 30 1.99 29.59 -16.70
N VAL A 31 2.56 28.70 -17.50
CA VAL A 31 3.85 28.92 -18.16
C VAL A 31 3.70 28.73 -19.67
N ASP A 32 4.61 29.37 -20.41
CA ASP A 32 4.70 29.28 -21.86
C ASP A 32 4.71 27.81 -22.33
N SER A 33 3.76 27.48 -23.22
CA SER A 33 3.57 26.14 -23.75
C SER A 33 4.75 25.64 -24.58
N ASP A 34 5.49 26.53 -25.25
CA ASP A 34 6.64 26.15 -26.08
C ASP A 34 7.81 25.72 -25.20
N MET A 35 8.06 26.45 -24.10
CA MET A 35 9.07 26.08 -23.10
C MET A 35 8.76 24.71 -22.48
N VAL A 36 7.50 24.49 -22.09
CA VAL A 36 7.03 23.21 -21.54
C VAL A 36 7.21 22.08 -22.54
N ARG A 37 6.81 22.28 -23.80
CA ARG A 37 6.90 21.24 -24.84
C ARG A 37 8.36 20.86 -25.11
N GLN A 38 9.27 21.83 -25.13
CA GLN A 38 10.69 21.60 -25.34
C GLN A 38 11.34 20.86 -24.15
N GLY A 39 10.97 21.18 -22.91
CA GLY A 39 11.59 20.58 -21.71
C GLY A 39 10.93 19.28 -21.22
N TYR A 40 9.60 19.22 -21.21
CA TYR A 40 8.82 18.25 -20.42
C TYR A 40 7.75 17.53 -21.24
N ASN A 41 7.49 17.97 -22.48
CA ASN A 41 6.43 17.49 -23.37
C ASN A 41 5.00 17.83 -22.91
N TYR A 42 4.70 17.72 -21.61
CA TYR A 42 3.38 18.03 -21.02
C TYR A 42 3.48 19.01 -19.85
N GLY A 43 2.46 19.87 -19.72
CA GLY A 43 2.39 20.91 -18.68
C GLY A 43 2.42 20.38 -17.25
N HIS A 44 1.72 19.26 -16.97
CA HIS A 44 1.71 18.73 -15.61
C HIS A 44 3.07 18.17 -15.17
N ALA A 45 3.92 17.70 -16.10
CA ALA A 45 5.27 17.26 -15.79
C ALA A 45 6.18 18.44 -15.38
N PHE A 46 6.04 19.59 -16.03
CA PHE A 46 6.65 20.84 -15.55
C PHE A 46 6.07 21.28 -14.20
N ASN A 47 4.75 21.18 -14.03
CA ASN A 47 4.09 21.50 -12.77
C ASN A 47 4.54 20.58 -11.64
N THR A 48 4.89 19.32 -11.91
CA THR A 48 5.48 18.40 -10.92
C THR A 48 6.80 18.95 -10.41
N GLU A 49 7.67 19.46 -11.27
CA GLU A 49 8.91 20.11 -10.82
C GLU A 49 8.63 21.31 -9.91
N GLN A 50 7.71 22.18 -10.32
CA GLN A 50 7.36 23.38 -9.54
C GLN A 50 6.69 23.03 -8.21
N ALA A 51 5.83 22.02 -8.20
CA ALA A 51 5.19 21.50 -6.99
C ALA A 51 6.25 20.96 -6.04
N LEU A 52 7.15 20.09 -6.50
CA LEU A 52 8.20 19.52 -5.66
C LEU A 52 9.11 20.59 -5.07
N LYS A 53 9.50 21.61 -5.84
CA LYS A 53 10.27 22.77 -5.36
C LYS A 53 9.55 23.60 -4.29
N LYS A 54 8.22 23.55 -4.25
CA LYS A 54 7.43 24.19 -3.17
C LYS A 54 7.29 23.30 -1.94
N LEU A 55 7.29 21.98 -2.13
CA LEU A 55 7.06 21.00 -1.07
C LEU A 55 8.34 20.63 -0.31
N PHE A 56 9.49 20.65 -0.98
CA PHE A 56 10.75 20.14 -0.42
C PHE A 56 11.91 21.11 -0.64
N SER A 57 12.93 21.03 0.21
CA SER A 57 14.13 21.86 0.11
C SER A 57 14.99 21.51 -1.10
N GLU A 58 15.77 22.49 -1.57
CA GLU A 58 16.70 22.29 -2.69
C GLU A 58 17.76 21.23 -2.37
N GLU A 59 18.20 21.13 -1.11
CA GLU A 59 19.14 20.11 -0.66
C GLU A 59 18.63 18.68 -0.93
N ILE A 60 17.35 18.42 -0.61
CA ILE A 60 16.71 17.13 -0.84
C ILE A 60 16.56 16.86 -2.35
N LEU A 61 16.11 17.86 -3.11
CA LEU A 61 15.77 17.70 -4.53
C LEU A 61 16.99 17.66 -5.46
N SER A 62 18.11 18.25 -5.05
CA SER A 62 19.36 18.28 -5.82
C SER A 62 20.29 17.10 -5.51
N ARG A 63 19.98 16.31 -4.47
CA ARG A 63 20.76 15.12 -4.12
C ARG A 63 20.76 14.11 -5.26
N ASN A 64 21.96 13.82 -5.77
CA ASN A 64 22.19 12.84 -6.82
C ASN A 64 22.19 11.43 -6.21
N LEU A 65 21.32 10.56 -6.72
CA LEU A 65 21.25 9.16 -6.29
C LEU A 65 22.42 8.39 -6.90
N HIS A 66 23.08 7.55 -6.09
CA HIS A 66 24.07 6.64 -6.61
C HIS A 66 23.45 5.75 -7.70
N ASN A 67 24.19 5.51 -8.77
CA ASN A 67 23.72 4.67 -9.86
C ASN A 67 24.88 4.09 -10.67
N ARG A 68 24.75 2.83 -11.08
CA ARG A 68 25.83 2.08 -11.75
C ARG A 68 26.16 2.60 -13.15
N MET A 69 25.23 3.32 -13.77
CA MET A 69 25.40 3.89 -15.11
C MET A 69 26.22 5.19 -15.10
N GLY A 70 26.54 5.75 -13.92
CA GLY A 70 27.26 7.01 -13.79
C GLY A 70 26.49 8.21 -14.33
N ILE A 71 25.15 8.14 -14.35
CA ILE A 71 24.28 9.20 -14.84
C ILE A 71 24.34 10.39 -13.86
N PRO A 72 24.74 11.59 -14.32
CA PRO A 72 24.68 12.80 -13.51
C PRO A 72 23.23 13.27 -13.36
N GLU A 73 22.95 14.04 -12.31
CA GLU A 73 21.62 14.61 -12.03
C GLU A 73 20.49 13.57 -11.96
N CYS A 74 20.80 12.34 -11.55
CA CYS A 74 19.83 11.31 -11.25
C CYS A 74 19.18 11.60 -9.88
N THR A 75 18.34 12.63 -9.82
CA THR A 75 17.65 13.06 -8.61
C THR A 75 16.19 12.63 -8.63
N ILE A 76 15.55 12.55 -7.46
CA ILE A 76 14.10 12.27 -7.33
C ILE A 76 13.28 13.27 -8.15
N LEU A 77 13.69 14.55 -8.14
CA LEU A 77 13.04 15.61 -8.91
C LEU A 77 13.01 15.31 -10.41
N ASN A 78 14.17 14.95 -10.99
CA ASN A 78 14.27 14.66 -12.41
C ASN A 78 13.53 13.36 -12.78
N LEU A 79 13.68 12.31 -11.97
CA LEU A 79 12.95 11.05 -12.17
C LEU A 79 11.43 11.27 -12.22
N ALA A 80 10.89 12.12 -11.33
CA ALA A 80 9.47 12.45 -11.29
C ALA A 80 9.04 13.37 -12.44
N ALA A 81 9.76 14.47 -12.67
CA ALA A 81 9.34 15.52 -13.61
C ALA A 81 9.63 15.19 -15.09
N ARG A 82 10.56 14.26 -15.39
CA ARG A 82 10.95 13.91 -16.77
C ARG A 82 10.26 12.66 -17.32
N HIS A 83 9.32 12.05 -16.60
CA HIS A 83 8.67 10.80 -17.01
C HIS A 83 7.97 10.87 -18.40
N HIS A 84 7.63 12.06 -18.91
CA HIS A 84 7.10 12.23 -20.26
C HIS A 84 8.12 12.56 -21.35
N LYS A 85 9.35 12.89 -20.97
CA LYS A 85 10.49 13.08 -21.88
C LYS A 85 11.76 12.49 -21.25
N PRO A 86 11.79 11.17 -21.05
CA PRO A 86 12.89 10.53 -20.33
C PRO A 86 14.18 10.55 -21.16
N ARG A 87 15.30 10.73 -20.49
CA ARG A 87 16.65 10.86 -21.07
C ARG A 87 17.48 9.59 -20.92
N HIS A 88 17.15 8.75 -19.93
CA HIS A 88 17.90 7.56 -19.59
C HIS A 88 17.00 6.48 -18.96
N ALA A 89 17.57 5.29 -18.75
CA ALA A 89 16.86 4.08 -18.28
C ALA A 89 15.97 4.31 -17.06
N TYR A 90 16.48 4.92 -15.99
CA TYR A 90 15.70 5.13 -14.76
C TYR A 90 14.48 6.06 -14.95
N GLU A 91 14.59 7.11 -15.76
CA GLU A 91 13.43 7.96 -16.13
C GLU A 91 12.44 7.20 -17.04
N ILE A 92 12.95 6.33 -17.92
CA ILE A 92 12.11 5.44 -18.76
C ILE A 92 11.30 4.48 -17.88
N MET A 93 11.87 3.96 -16.78
CA MET A 93 11.16 3.06 -15.88
C MET A 93 9.94 3.74 -15.22
N VAL A 94 10.09 4.99 -14.77
CA VAL A 94 8.95 5.79 -14.27
C VAL A 94 7.93 6.05 -15.39
N SER A 95 8.40 6.38 -16.60
CA SER A 95 7.55 6.57 -17.79
C SER A 95 6.73 5.32 -18.14
N GLU A 96 7.34 4.14 -18.09
CA GLU A 96 6.66 2.89 -18.40
C GLU A 96 5.71 2.48 -17.26
N GLY A 97 6.07 2.74 -16.00
CA GLY A 97 5.17 2.58 -14.86
C GLY A 97 3.87 3.38 -15.03
N ASP A 98 3.98 4.67 -15.34
CA ASP A 98 2.84 5.57 -15.60
C ASP A 98 1.95 5.04 -16.74
N ARG A 99 2.56 4.65 -17.86
CA ARG A 99 1.82 4.13 -19.02
C ARG A 99 1.08 2.83 -18.76
N ILE A 100 1.64 1.96 -17.92
CA ILE A 100 1.01 0.70 -17.55
C ILE A 100 -0.15 0.97 -16.57
N ALA A 101 0.06 1.84 -15.58
CA ALA A 101 -0.98 2.24 -14.63
C ALA A 101 -2.20 2.84 -15.36
N SER A 102 -1.99 3.72 -16.35
CA SER A 102 -3.06 4.27 -17.18
C SER A 102 -3.58 3.34 -18.29
N GLY A 103 -3.04 2.13 -18.44
CA GLY A 103 -3.43 1.22 -19.53
C GLY A 103 -4.91 0.83 -19.52
N HIS A 104 -5.50 0.75 -18.33
CA HIS A 104 -6.92 0.42 -18.12
C HIS A 104 -7.85 1.63 -18.28
N GLU A 105 -7.34 2.87 -18.20
CA GLU A 105 -8.11 4.11 -18.19
C GLU A 105 -8.56 4.55 -19.60
N ARG A 106 -8.00 3.94 -20.66
CA ARG A 106 -8.25 4.31 -22.07
C ARG A 106 -9.51 3.68 -22.68
N ALA A 107 -10.39 3.12 -21.86
CA ALA A 107 -11.71 2.70 -22.33
C ALA A 107 -12.56 3.95 -22.57
N GLY A 108 -13.11 4.10 -23.78
CA GLY A 108 -13.80 5.30 -24.25
C GLY A 108 -14.88 5.82 -23.29
N SER A 109 -14.95 7.15 -23.21
CA SER A 109 -15.84 7.94 -22.36
C SER A 109 -17.33 7.65 -22.57
N ASP A 110 -18.13 7.90 -21.52
CA ASP A 110 -19.53 8.30 -21.65
C ASP A 110 -19.55 9.67 -22.38
N GLU A 111 -20.32 9.81 -23.47
CA GLU A 111 -20.41 11.02 -24.32
C GLU A 111 -21.06 12.24 -23.61
N ASP A 112 -21.42 12.12 -22.33
CA ASP A 112 -22.29 13.05 -21.59
C ASP A 112 -21.56 14.12 -20.73
N SER A 113 -20.26 14.38 -20.96
CA SER A 113 -19.55 15.39 -20.14
C SER A 113 -19.88 16.84 -20.56
N GLU A 114 -20.90 17.43 -19.95
CA GLU A 114 -21.36 18.83 -20.15
C GLU A 114 -20.45 19.88 -19.44
N PHE A 115 -19.13 19.85 -19.66
CA PHE A 115 -18.27 20.94 -19.17
C PHE A 115 -18.10 22.04 -20.22
N GLU A 116 -18.65 23.23 -19.96
CA GLU A 116 -18.51 24.42 -20.82
C GLU A 116 -17.06 24.98 -20.86
N THR A 117 -16.24 24.63 -19.86
CA THR A 117 -14.86 25.11 -19.70
C THR A 117 -13.83 24.18 -20.35
N SER A 118 -12.61 24.69 -20.56
CA SER A 118 -11.49 23.94 -21.13
C SER A 118 -10.19 24.15 -20.34
N GLY A 119 -9.16 23.35 -20.65
CA GLY A 119 -7.84 23.50 -20.04
C GLY A 119 -7.84 23.37 -18.51
N ARG A 120 -7.02 24.20 -17.84
CA ARG A 120 -6.89 24.25 -16.38
C ARG A 120 -8.21 24.52 -15.67
N GLU A 121 -9.07 25.35 -16.27
CA GLU A 121 -10.36 25.69 -15.67
C GLU A 121 -11.26 24.47 -15.54
N ARG A 122 -11.41 23.68 -16.62
CA ARG A 122 -12.15 22.40 -16.56
C ARG A 122 -11.54 21.50 -15.51
N LYS A 123 -10.23 21.26 -15.57
CA LYS A 123 -9.55 20.32 -14.65
C LYS A 123 -9.78 20.66 -13.18
N SER A 124 -9.87 21.95 -12.83
CA SER A 124 -10.17 22.40 -11.47
C SER A 124 -11.60 22.10 -10.99
N GLN A 125 -12.48 21.66 -11.89
CA GLN A 125 -13.89 21.40 -11.64
C GLN A 125 -14.25 19.91 -11.71
N VAL A 126 -13.26 19.03 -11.96
CA VAL A 126 -13.48 17.58 -12.12
C VAL A 126 -13.19 16.83 -10.80
N PRO A 127 -14.21 16.22 -10.19
CA PRO A 127 -14.07 15.38 -9.00
C PRO A 127 -13.88 13.90 -9.37
N LEU A 128 -13.52 13.07 -8.38
CA LEU A 128 -13.43 11.61 -8.55
C LEU A 128 -14.83 10.99 -8.57
N LEU A 129 -15.12 10.18 -9.59
CA LEU A 129 -16.35 9.41 -9.70
C LEU A 129 -16.29 8.13 -8.87
N SER A 130 -17.45 7.68 -8.39
CA SER A 130 -17.55 6.41 -7.66
C SER A 130 -17.53 5.22 -8.61
N ILE A 131 -16.57 4.32 -8.40
CA ILE A 131 -16.49 3.05 -9.13
C ILE A 131 -17.77 2.21 -8.98
N LEU A 132 -18.46 2.32 -7.84
CA LEU A 132 -19.69 1.56 -7.56
C LEU A 132 -20.86 2.03 -8.43
N GLY A 133 -20.85 3.30 -8.85
CA GLY A 133 -21.83 3.84 -9.79
C GLY A 133 -21.81 3.17 -11.16
N ARG A 134 -20.70 2.50 -11.49
CA ARG A 134 -20.45 1.80 -12.75
C ARG A 134 -20.62 0.28 -12.66
N VAL A 135 -20.73 -0.27 -11.45
CA VAL A 135 -20.96 -1.71 -11.25
C VAL A 135 -22.46 -1.97 -11.31
N HIS A 136 -22.90 -2.74 -12.31
CA HIS A 136 -24.30 -3.11 -12.44
C HIS A 136 -24.46 -4.59 -12.77
N LEU A 137 -25.58 -5.17 -12.33
CA LEU A 137 -26.00 -6.48 -12.80
C LEU A 137 -26.62 -6.30 -14.20
N PRO A 138 -26.36 -7.21 -15.16
CA PRO A 138 -26.87 -7.09 -16.53
C PRO A 138 -28.40 -6.95 -16.63
N GLU A 139 -29.12 -7.47 -15.64
CA GLU A 139 -30.59 -7.59 -15.63
C GLU A 139 -31.30 -6.42 -14.95
N ARG A 140 -30.59 -5.38 -14.49
CA ARG A 140 -31.18 -4.23 -13.80
C ARG A 140 -30.91 -2.92 -14.53
N ASP A 141 -31.97 -2.12 -14.71
CA ASP A 141 -31.84 -0.76 -15.21
C ASP A 141 -30.94 0.08 -14.30
N ILE A 142 -30.02 0.82 -14.91
CA ILE A 142 -29.10 1.69 -14.20
C ILE A 142 -29.84 2.99 -13.89
N ASN A 143 -29.90 3.38 -12.61
CA ASN A 143 -30.28 4.75 -12.27
C ASN A 143 -29.22 5.70 -12.86
N PRO A 144 -29.53 6.58 -13.83
CA PRO A 144 -28.52 7.45 -14.43
C PRO A 144 -27.80 8.33 -13.40
N ALA A 145 -28.48 8.70 -12.32
CA ALA A 145 -27.92 9.48 -11.23
C ALA A 145 -26.80 8.74 -10.48
N SER A 146 -26.79 7.39 -10.47
CA SER A 146 -25.74 6.62 -9.78
C SER A 146 -24.40 6.63 -10.53
N LYS A 147 -24.41 6.79 -11.86
CA LYS A 147 -23.18 6.83 -12.69
C LYS A 147 -22.29 8.03 -12.36
N ASN A 148 -22.90 9.16 -12.02
CA ASN A 148 -22.21 10.43 -11.76
C ASN A 148 -22.05 10.74 -10.26
N MET A 149 -22.25 9.74 -9.40
CA MET A 149 -21.95 9.85 -7.97
C MET A 149 -20.47 10.17 -7.79
N ARG A 150 -20.16 11.25 -7.06
CA ARG A 150 -18.82 11.81 -6.98
C ARG A 150 -18.36 12.05 -5.55
N TYR A 151 -17.09 11.77 -5.28
CA TYR A 151 -16.49 12.02 -3.97
C TYR A 151 -16.18 13.50 -3.78
N ARG A 152 -16.32 13.98 -2.54
CA ARG A 152 -15.84 15.30 -2.13
C ARG A 152 -14.32 15.26 -1.96
N ILE A 153 -13.65 16.36 -2.27
CA ILE A 153 -12.23 16.51 -2.04
C ILE A 153 -12.02 16.84 -0.56
N THR A 154 -11.54 15.86 0.20
CA THR A 154 -11.37 15.92 1.65
C THR A 154 -10.41 14.84 2.13
N THR A 155 -9.80 15.03 3.29
CA THR A 155 -9.14 13.93 4.00
C THR A 155 -10.20 12.98 4.59
N PRO A 156 -9.90 11.68 4.74
CA PRO A 156 -10.79 10.76 5.45
C PRO A 156 -10.97 11.24 6.90
N PRO A 157 -12.17 11.10 7.50
CA PRO A 157 -12.36 11.46 8.90
C PRO A 157 -11.53 10.51 9.76
N LEU A 158 -10.57 11.06 10.52
CA LEU A 158 -9.77 10.33 11.50
C LEU A 158 -10.51 10.18 12.85
N ALA A 159 -11.60 10.91 13.05
CA ALA A 159 -12.37 10.92 14.30
C ALA A 159 -13.63 10.02 14.24
N ASN A 160 -14.08 9.61 15.42
CA ASN A 160 -15.26 8.75 15.62
C ASN A 160 -16.59 9.37 15.14
N GLU A 161 -16.64 10.68 14.86
CA GLU A 161 -17.83 11.34 14.31
C GLU A 161 -17.79 11.28 12.78
N MET A 162 -18.13 10.12 12.24
CA MET A 162 -18.30 9.92 10.80
C MET A 162 -19.53 10.70 10.30
N GLU A 163 -19.33 11.93 9.82
CA GLU A 163 -20.38 12.58 9.04
C GLU A 163 -20.52 11.84 7.70
N GLN A 164 -21.66 11.18 7.49
CA GLN A 164 -21.92 10.37 6.29
C GLN A 164 -21.74 11.17 4.99
N SER A 165 -21.92 12.50 5.05
CA SER A 165 -21.75 13.42 3.93
C SER A 165 -20.30 13.54 3.43
N ILE A 166 -19.32 13.16 4.24
CA ILE A 166 -17.87 13.23 3.95
C ILE A 166 -17.39 11.94 3.27
N VAL A 167 -17.85 10.78 3.75
CA VAL A 167 -17.34 9.47 3.32
C VAL A 167 -18.04 8.96 2.07
N PHE A 168 -19.35 9.19 1.95
CA PHE A 168 -20.12 8.67 0.83
C PHE A 168 -20.11 9.64 -0.36
N PRO A 169 -20.10 9.11 -1.60
CA PRO A 169 -20.17 9.95 -2.78
C PRO A 169 -21.51 10.71 -2.80
N SER A 170 -21.47 11.93 -3.33
CA SER A 170 -22.60 12.84 -3.43
C SER A 170 -23.14 12.88 -4.87
N LEU A 171 -24.43 13.19 -4.99
CA LEU A 171 -25.02 13.50 -6.29
C LEU A 171 -24.42 14.80 -6.88
N PRO A 172 -24.42 14.97 -8.21
CA PRO A 172 -23.83 16.14 -8.85
C PRO A 172 -24.36 17.50 -8.34
N ASP A 173 -25.68 17.64 -8.20
CA ASP A 173 -26.34 18.84 -7.69
C ASP A 173 -25.88 19.24 -6.28
N LYS A 174 -25.51 18.26 -5.44
CA LYS A 174 -25.02 18.48 -4.07
C LYS A 174 -23.53 18.84 -3.98
N TYR A 175 -22.79 18.70 -5.08
CA TYR A 175 -21.36 19.01 -5.13
C TYR A 175 -20.98 19.65 -6.45
N PRO A 176 -21.39 20.92 -6.71
CA PRO A 176 -21.22 21.57 -8.00
C PRO A 176 -19.74 21.90 -8.30
N ALA A 177 -19.45 22.13 -9.59
CA ALA A 177 -18.12 22.44 -10.12
C ALA A 177 -17.40 23.60 -9.41
N THR A 178 -18.15 24.62 -8.96
CA THR A 178 -17.62 25.75 -8.19
C THR A 178 -17.07 25.29 -6.83
N GLN A 179 -17.80 24.43 -6.12
CA GLN A 179 -17.35 23.88 -4.84
C GLN A 179 -16.13 22.98 -5.02
N VAL A 180 -16.11 22.15 -6.07
CA VAL A 180 -14.95 21.28 -6.40
C VAL A 180 -13.67 22.12 -6.52
N ARG A 181 -13.75 23.25 -7.23
CA ARG A 181 -12.61 24.17 -7.42
C ARG A 181 -12.12 24.76 -6.11
N GLU A 182 -13.03 25.19 -5.24
CA GLU A 182 -12.64 25.76 -3.94
C GLU A 182 -12.08 24.72 -2.98
N ASP A 183 -12.59 23.49 -3.05
CA ASP A 183 -12.04 22.40 -2.26
C ASP A 183 -10.64 22.00 -2.75
N TYR A 184 -10.37 21.97 -4.06
CA TYR A 184 -8.99 21.77 -4.56
C TYR A 184 -8.01 22.79 -4.00
N ARG A 185 -8.37 24.08 -3.97
CA ARG A 185 -7.52 25.15 -3.44
C ARG A 185 -7.22 24.98 -1.97
N ARG A 186 -8.27 24.76 -1.17
CA ARG A 186 -8.15 24.54 0.29
C ARG A 186 -7.33 23.28 0.58
N HIS A 187 -7.68 22.18 -0.06
CA HIS A 187 -7.05 20.87 0.15
C HIS A 187 -5.56 20.87 -0.22
N TRP A 188 -5.15 21.62 -1.25
CA TRP A 188 -3.73 21.82 -1.56
C TRP A 188 -2.99 22.55 -0.44
N GLN A 189 -3.58 23.62 0.10
CA GLN A 189 -2.96 24.35 1.21
C GLN A 189 -2.84 23.46 2.44
N ASP A 190 -3.87 22.66 2.74
CA ASP A 190 -3.85 21.70 3.85
C ASP A 190 -2.78 20.62 3.64
N PHE A 191 -2.62 20.11 2.42
CA PHE A 191 -1.55 19.15 2.07
C PHE A 191 -0.15 19.74 2.26
N VAL A 192 0.09 20.98 1.81
CA VAL A 192 1.35 21.68 2.00
C VAL A 192 1.63 21.90 3.49
N ASN A 193 0.62 22.34 4.23
CA ASN A 193 0.71 22.56 5.67
C ASN A 193 1.07 21.26 6.41
N GLU A 194 0.41 20.15 6.08
CA GLU A 194 0.66 18.84 6.69
C GLU A 194 2.07 18.32 6.40
N LEU A 195 2.58 18.48 5.18
CA LEU A 195 3.96 18.12 4.88
C LEU A 195 4.97 19.01 5.63
N SER A 196 4.67 20.30 5.79
CA SER A 196 5.54 21.26 6.47
C SER A 196 5.51 21.17 8.00
N SER A 197 4.44 20.62 8.57
CA SER A 197 4.24 20.49 10.02
C SER A 197 4.99 19.30 10.63
N GLN A 198 5.49 18.38 9.80
CA GLN A 198 6.26 17.22 10.26
C GLN A 198 7.53 17.66 10.99
N LYS A 199 7.84 16.98 12.11
CA LYS A 199 9.01 17.32 12.94
C LYS A 199 10.31 16.97 12.21
N GLY A 200 11.14 17.99 11.97
CA GLY A 200 12.34 17.85 11.13
C GLY A 200 11.97 17.90 9.65
N SER A 201 12.86 18.39 8.80
CA SER A 201 12.61 18.33 7.35
C SER A 201 12.43 16.87 6.94
N LEU A 202 11.31 16.55 6.26
CA LEU A 202 11.01 15.19 5.81
C LEU A 202 12.14 14.64 4.93
N ASP A 203 12.85 13.63 5.42
CA ASP A 203 13.77 12.85 4.60
C ASP A 203 12.94 11.91 3.72
N LEU A 204 12.88 12.20 2.42
CA LEU A 204 12.05 11.46 1.46
C LEU A 204 12.31 9.95 1.47
N GLU A 205 13.54 9.55 1.77
CA GLU A 205 13.91 8.16 1.83
C GLU A 205 13.59 7.57 3.20
N LYS A 206 14.06 8.16 4.30
CA LYS A 206 13.87 7.56 5.63
C LYS A 206 12.41 7.57 6.08
N GLN A 207 11.67 8.61 5.72
CA GLN A 207 10.29 8.84 6.15
C GLN A 207 9.28 8.57 5.03
N PHE A 208 9.62 7.67 4.11
CA PHE A 208 8.75 7.30 2.98
C PHE A 208 7.36 6.85 3.42
N ASP A 209 7.25 6.06 4.50
CA ASP A 209 5.95 5.58 4.99
C ASP A 209 5.04 6.73 5.43
N THR A 210 5.59 7.73 6.13
CA THR A 210 4.85 8.95 6.49
C THR A 210 4.38 9.69 5.25
N ILE A 211 5.27 9.89 4.26
CA ILE A 211 4.94 10.56 3.01
C ILE A 211 3.87 9.79 2.23
N PHE A 212 3.99 8.47 2.16
CA PHE A 212 3.05 7.57 1.51
C PHE A 212 1.65 7.70 2.13
N GLU A 213 1.56 7.75 3.45
CA GLU A 213 0.31 7.92 4.18
C GLU A 213 -0.29 9.33 4.01
N ILE A 214 0.52 10.39 4.04
CA ILE A 214 0.05 11.75 3.73
C ILE A 214 -0.48 11.81 2.29
N CYS A 215 0.23 11.25 1.32
CA CYS A 215 -0.25 11.13 -0.05
C CYS A 215 -1.56 10.32 -0.13
N ARG A 216 -1.71 9.24 0.65
CA ARG A 216 -2.96 8.47 0.72
C ARG A 216 -4.12 9.33 1.23
N MET A 217 -3.93 10.05 2.34
CA MET A 217 -4.96 10.90 2.93
C MET A 217 -5.41 12.05 2.03
N TYR A 218 -4.50 12.63 1.25
CA TYR A 218 -4.81 13.82 0.46
C TYR A 218 -5.14 13.50 -1.00
N LEU A 219 -4.63 12.42 -1.59
CA LEU A 219 -4.74 12.18 -3.04
C LEU A 219 -5.77 11.09 -3.40
N TRP A 220 -6.44 10.46 -2.41
CA TRP A 220 -7.43 9.39 -2.66
C TRP A 220 -8.73 9.86 -3.32
N CYS A 221 -9.15 11.11 -3.11
CA CYS A 221 -10.47 11.64 -3.50
C CYS A 221 -10.44 12.55 -4.74
N MET A 222 -9.35 12.52 -5.50
CA MET A 222 -9.21 13.26 -6.76
C MET A 222 -8.82 12.31 -7.88
N PRO A 223 -9.26 12.53 -9.12
CA PRO A 223 -9.04 11.58 -10.20
C PRO A 223 -7.62 11.70 -10.78
N ALA A 224 -7.04 10.57 -11.20
CA ALA A 224 -5.74 10.52 -11.85
C ALA A 224 -5.73 11.30 -13.17
N SER A 225 -6.85 11.26 -13.90
CA SER A 225 -7.07 12.06 -15.09
C SER A 225 -8.27 12.98 -14.97
N ALA A 226 -8.22 14.07 -15.73
CA ALA A 226 -9.33 14.99 -15.94
C ALA A 226 -9.33 15.39 -17.43
N ARG A 227 -9.09 14.41 -18.31
CA ARG A 227 -9.27 14.52 -19.77
C ARG A 227 -10.74 14.27 -20.12
N ARG A 228 -11.17 14.59 -21.34
CA ARG A 228 -12.59 14.41 -21.72
C ARG A 228 -12.86 12.98 -22.16
N GLU A 229 -11.84 12.32 -22.69
CA GLU A 229 -11.89 11.00 -23.30
C GLU A 229 -11.70 9.85 -22.29
N GLU A 230 -11.40 10.17 -21.03
CA GLU A 230 -11.04 9.24 -19.97
C GLU A 230 -12.04 9.37 -18.83
N ILE A 231 -12.37 8.27 -18.17
CA ILE A 231 -13.33 8.25 -17.06
C ILE A 231 -12.59 8.56 -15.75
N GLU A 232 -13.14 9.47 -14.96
CA GLU A 232 -12.47 10.00 -13.78
C GLU A 232 -12.75 9.16 -12.52
N ASP A 233 -12.57 7.83 -12.58
CA ASP A 233 -12.89 6.89 -11.49
C ASP A 233 -11.68 6.18 -10.85
N VAL A 234 -10.47 6.47 -11.34
CA VAL A 234 -9.21 6.07 -10.69
C VAL A 234 -8.67 7.24 -9.88
N SER A 235 -8.36 7.02 -8.61
CA SER A 235 -7.78 8.07 -7.77
C SER A 235 -6.33 8.37 -8.15
N LEU A 236 -5.92 9.63 -7.96
CA LEU A 236 -4.55 10.05 -8.19
C LEU A 236 -3.56 9.26 -7.32
N PHE A 237 -3.93 8.99 -6.05
CA PHE A 237 -3.12 8.16 -5.17
C PHE A 237 -2.90 6.74 -5.72
N GLU A 238 -3.97 6.04 -6.13
CA GLU A 238 -3.82 4.65 -6.60
C GLU A 238 -3.04 4.58 -7.92
N HIS A 239 -3.19 5.56 -8.82
CA HIS A 239 -2.37 5.68 -10.03
C HIS A 239 -0.89 5.87 -9.71
N GLN A 240 -0.57 6.80 -8.81
CA GLN A 240 0.81 7.09 -8.38
C GLN A 240 1.45 5.92 -7.63
N LYS A 241 0.68 5.26 -6.75
CA LYS A 241 1.08 4.05 -6.05
C LYS A 241 1.40 2.91 -7.02
N ALA A 242 0.53 2.66 -8.01
CA ALA A 242 0.77 1.66 -9.04
C ALA A 242 2.01 2.00 -9.87
N THR A 243 2.18 3.26 -10.27
CA THR A 243 3.35 3.75 -11.01
C THR A 243 4.65 3.51 -10.24
N ALA A 244 4.68 3.85 -8.95
CA ALA A 244 5.82 3.58 -8.06
C ALA A 244 6.15 2.09 -7.98
N ALA A 245 5.15 1.24 -7.76
CA ALA A 245 5.34 -0.21 -7.68
C ALA A 245 5.87 -0.81 -8.99
N LEU A 246 5.33 -0.38 -10.14
CA LEU A 246 5.73 -0.84 -11.47
C LEU A 246 7.14 -0.40 -11.82
N ALA A 247 7.49 0.87 -11.54
CA ALA A 247 8.83 1.40 -11.79
C ALA A 247 9.89 0.70 -10.91
N ALA A 248 9.57 0.42 -9.65
CA ALA A 248 10.41 -0.37 -8.75
C ALA A 248 10.64 -1.79 -9.29
N CYS A 249 9.58 -2.46 -9.77
CA CYS A 249 9.70 -3.79 -10.34
C CYS A 249 10.59 -3.81 -11.61
N LEU A 250 10.41 -2.82 -12.48
CA LEU A 250 11.23 -2.65 -13.68
C LEU A 250 12.72 -2.48 -13.32
N TYR A 251 13.03 -1.64 -12.34
CA TYR A 251 14.40 -1.45 -11.89
C TYR A 251 15.00 -2.76 -11.40
N CYS A 252 14.36 -3.45 -10.46
CA CYS A 252 14.89 -4.71 -9.93
C CYS A 252 15.10 -5.76 -11.03
N TYR A 253 14.14 -5.91 -11.95
CA TYR A 253 14.23 -6.87 -13.06
C TYR A 253 15.42 -6.59 -13.98
N HIS A 254 15.55 -5.35 -14.47
CA HIS A 254 16.60 -4.99 -15.41
C HIS A 254 17.97 -4.85 -14.76
N GLU A 255 18.02 -4.49 -13.48
CA GLU A 255 19.24 -4.45 -12.68
C GLU A 255 19.85 -5.85 -12.56
N GLU A 256 19.04 -6.86 -12.20
CA GLU A 256 19.45 -8.27 -12.12
C GLU A 256 19.86 -8.83 -13.48
N LYS A 257 19.04 -8.64 -14.51
CA LYS A 257 19.29 -9.21 -15.85
C LYS A 257 20.37 -8.47 -16.63
N GLY A 258 20.84 -7.31 -16.16
CA GLY A 258 21.86 -6.53 -16.83
C GLY A 258 21.36 -5.75 -18.06
N THR A 259 20.05 -5.53 -18.19
CA THR A 259 19.38 -5.01 -19.40
C THR A 259 18.80 -3.60 -19.20
N LEU A 260 19.64 -2.65 -18.75
CA LEU A 260 19.26 -1.25 -18.52
C LEU A 260 19.24 -0.39 -19.80
N ASP A 261 18.80 -0.95 -20.92
CA ASP A 261 18.62 -0.22 -22.18
C ASP A 261 17.14 0.01 -22.49
N GLU A 262 16.87 1.04 -23.31
CA GLU A 262 15.51 1.45 -23.64
C GLU A 262 14.70 0.34 -24.33
N GLN A 263 15.33 -0.45 -25.19
CA GLN A 263 14.64 -1.49 -25.95
C GLN A 263 14.16 -2.61 -25.03
N ALA A 264 15.01 -3.08 -24.12
CA ALA A 264 14.65 -4.10 -23.14
C ALA A 264 13.55 -3.60 -22.18
N ILE A 265 13.68 -2.38 -21.66
CA ILE A 265 12.71 -1.80 -20.72
C ILE A 265 11.33 -1.67 -21.36
N ARG A 266 11.27 -1.23 -22.62
CA ARG A 266 10.00 -1.05 -23.35
C ARG A 266 9.42 -2.35 -23.92
N ASN A 267 10.12 -3.48 -23.86
CA ASN A 267 9.59 -4.75 -24.34
C ASN A 267 8.34 -5.15 -23.53
N LYS A 268 7.19 -5.16 -24.20
CA LYS A 268 5.88 -5.35 -23.57
C LYS A 268 5.54 -6.81 -23.27
N ASP A 269 6.18 -7.75 -23.97
CA ASP A 269 5.82 -9.17 -23.98
C ASP A 269 6.58 -9.97 -22.91
N GLU A 270 7.69 -9.42 -22.39
CA GLU A 270 8.44 -10.05 -21.30
C GLU A 270 7.68 -10.02 -19.98
N LEU A 271 7.78 -11.13 -19.25
CA LEU A 271 7.20 -11.32 -17.92
C LEU A 271 8.09 -10.64 -16.87
N LYS A 272 7.95 -9.33 -16.72
CA LYS A 272 8.80 -8.51 -15.84
C LYS A 272 8.24 -8.37 -14.42
N TYR A 273 6.97 -8.69 -14.22
CA TYR A 273 6.24 -8.48 -12.97
C TYR A 273 5.72 -9.81 -12.43
N LEU A 274 5.47 -9.85 -11.12
CA LEU A 274 4.95 -11.01 -10.43
C LEU A 274 3.80 -10.57 -9.52
N LEU A 275 2.58 -11.01 -9.83
CA LEU A 275 1.47 -10.87 -8.90
C LEU A 275 1.59 -11.97 -7.85
N PHE A 276 1.81 -11.56 -6.61
CA PHE A 276 1.94 -12.45 -5.48
C PHE A 276 0.73 -12.33 -4.56
N CYS A 277 0.22 -13.45 -4.06
CA CYS A 277 -0.82 -13.47 -3.03
C CYS A 277 -0.37 -14.29 -1.83
N GLY A 278 -0.51 -13.71 -0.64
CA GLY A 278 -0.51 -14.45 0.62
C GLY A 278 -1.92 -14.52 1.21
N ASP A 279 -2.31 -15.70 1.68
CA ASP A 279 -3.65 -16.01 2.19
C ASP A 279 -3.54 -16.79 3.50
N ILE A 280 -3.92 -16.14 4.60
CA ILE A 280 -3.93 -16.69 5.95
C ILE A 280 -5.07 -17.72 6.04
N SER A 281 -4.69 -18.99 6.21
CA SER A 281 -5.59 -20.09 6.48
C SER A 281 -5.81 -20.27 7.98
N GLY A 282 -6.97 -20.80 8.35
CA GLY A 282 -7.35 -21.07 9.75
C GLY A 282 -7.98 -19.89 10.49
N ILE A 283 -8.32 -18.79 9.79
CA ILE A 283 -8.88 -17.57 10.39
C ILE A 283 -10.14 -17.84 11.22
N GLN A 284 -11.14 -18.54 10.66
CA GLN A 284 -12.40 -18.76 11.39
C GLN A 284 -12.21 -19.63 12.64
N PRO A 285 -11.57 -20.82 12.57
CA PRO A 285 -11.24 -21.59 13.77
C PRO A 285 -10.45 -20.78 14.80
N PHE A 286 -9.48 -19.98 14.34
CA PHE A 286 -8.72 -19.10 15.22
C PHE A 286 -9.62 -18.07 15.89
N ILE A 287 -10.39 -17.26 15.16
CA ILE A 287 -11.20 -16.16 15.74
C ILE A 287 -12.25 -16.68 16.72
N TYR A 288 -12.93 -17.78 16.41
CA TYR A 288 -14.06 -18.28 17.20
C TYR A 288 -13.70 -19.26 18.32
N GLN A 289 -12.42 -19.55 18.52
CA GLN A 289 -11.96 -20.37 19.65
C GLN A 289 -11.89 -19.52 20.93
N ILE A 290 -13.06 -19.27 21.53
CA ILE A 290 -13.27 -18.40 22.69
C ILE A 290 -13.78 -19.17 23.91
N SER A 291 -13.44 -18.71 25.12
CA SER A 291 -14.07 -19.15 26.37
C SER A 291 -15.30 -18.32 26.73
N SER A 292 -16.22 -18.86 27.54
CA SER A 292 -17.44 -18.18 27.98
C SER A 292 -17.20 -16.86 28.72
N LYS A 293 -16.17 -16.77 29.55
CA LYS A 293 -15.78 -15.53 30.25
C LYS A 293 -14.86 -14.68 29.35
N GLY A 294 -15.19 -13.39 29.19
CA GLY A 294 -14.35 -12.46 28.41
C GLY A 294 -14.41 -12.66 26.89
N ALA A 295 -15.42 -13.38 26.40
CA ALA A 295 -15.61 -13.74 24.99
C ALA A 295 -15.49 -12.55 24.02
N TYR A 296 -16.20 -11.45 24.29
CA TYR A 296 -16.22 -10.27 23.42
C TYR A 296 -14.84 -9.63 23.24
N ARG A 297 -14.09 -9.42 24.34
CA ARG A 297 -12.73 -8.86 24.29
C ARG A 297 -11.80 -9.77 23.50
N THR A 298 -11.86 -11.07 23.77
CA THR A 298 -11.02 -12.06 23.06
C THR A 298 -11.36 -12.09 21.57
N LEU A 299 -12.64 -12.05 21.20
CA LEU A 299 -13.09 -12.03 19.81
C LEU A 299 -12.58 -10.79 19.08
N LYS A 300 -12.75 -9.60 19.68
CA LYS A 300 -12.24 -8.33 19.14
C LYS A 300 -10.73 -8.39 18.93
N GLY A 301 -10.00 -8.86 19.94
CA GLY A 301 -8.55 -8.97 19.87
C GLY A 301 -8.05 -9.95 18.81
N ARG A 302 -8.67 -11.13 18.68
CA ARG A 302 -8.35 -12.10 17.64
C ARG A 302 -8.66 -11.59 16.24
N SER A 303 -9.80 -10.91 16.06
CA SER A 303 -10.18 -10.34 14.76
C SER A 303 -9.19 -9.25 14.34
N PHE A 304 -8.84 -8.33 15.24
CA PHE A 304 -7.84 -7.31 14.96
C PHE A 304 -6.46 -7.93 14.70
N PHE A 305 -6.06 -8.93 15.47
CA PHE A 305 -4.78 -9.60 15.29
C PHE A 305 -4.62 -10.20 13.89
N ILE A 306 -5.66 -10.81 13.32
CA ILE A 306 -5.59 -11.34 11.94
C ILE A 306 -5.41 -10.22 10.91
N GLN A 307 -6.08 -9.09 11.10
CA GLN A 307 -5.90 -7.92 10.23
C GLN A 307 -4.46 -7.38 10.34
N LEU A 308 -3.96 -7.21 11.56
CA LEU A 308 -2.59 -6.77 11.81
C LEU A 308 -1.56 -7.76 11.24
N LEU A 309 -1.78 -9.08 11.42
CA LEU A 309 -0.92 -10.11 10.87
C LEU A 309 -0.87 -10.06 9.34
N ALA A 310 -1.99 -9.82 8.65
CA ALA A 310 -2.01 -9.69 7.19
C ALA A 310 -1.19 -8.48 6.71
N GLU A 311 -1.38 -7.32 7.35
CA GLU A 311 -0.60 -6.10 7.08
C GLU A 311 0.89 -6.33 7.33
N MET A 312 1.24 -6.95 8.46
CA MET A 312 2.64 -7.17 8.82
C MET A 312 3.32 -8.23 7.97
N LEU A 313 2.59 -9.25 7.53
CA LEU A 313 3.10 -10.19 6.53
C LEU A 313 3.40 -9.45 5.23
N ALA A 314 2.46 -8.65 4.70
CA ALA A 314 2.65 -7.88 3.48
C ALA A 314 3.92 -7.00 3.56
N ARG A 315 4.09 -6.26 4.68
CA ARG A 315 5.29 -5.46 4.98
C ARG A 315 6.57 -6.30 5.03
N LYS A 316 6.56 -7.43 5.75
CA LYS A 316 7.73 -8.32 5.84
C LYS A 316 8.17 -8.86 4.48
N TYR A 317 7.22 -9.15 3.57
CA TYR A 317 7.54 -9.55 2.20
C TYR A 317 8.20 -8.41 1.42
N ILE A 318 7.60 -7.21 1.36
CA ILE A 318 8.20 -6.09 0.60
C ILE A 318 9.57 -5.66 1.15
N GLU A 319 9.75 -5.67 2.48
CA GLU A 319 11.03 -5.35 3.14
C GLU A 319 12.14 -6.32 2.74
N ALA A 320 11.83 -7.62 2.63
CA ALA A 320 12.79 -8.64 2.19
C ALA A 320 13.32 -8.38 0.77
N PHE A 321 12.55 -7.68 -0.06
CA PHE A 321 12.93 -7.28 -1.42
C PHE A 321 13.44 -5.83 -1.51
N SER A 322 13.57 -5.13 -0.38
CA SER A 322 13.87 -3.69 -0.32
C SER A 322 12.88 -2.81 -1.09
N LEU A 323 11.65 -3.29 -1.27
CA LEU A 323 10.54 -2.57 -1.88
C LEU A 323 9.83 -1.69 -0.86
N THR A 324 9.00 -0.77 -1.34
CA THR A 324 8.26 0.18 -0.50
C THR A 324 6.79 -0.25 -0.34
N PRO A 325 6.02 0.35 0.59
CA PRO A 325 4.58 0.12 0.72
C PRO A 325 3.77 0.30 -0.57
N ALA A 326 4.30 1.02 -1.57
CA ALA A 326 3.65 1.13 -2.87
C ALA A 326 3.41 -0.24 -3.54
N ASN A 327 4.28 -1.22 -3.29
CA ASN A 327 4.18 -2.58 -3.82
C ASN A 327 3.10 -3.45 -3.14
N ILE A 328 2.46 -2.96 -2.08
CA ILE A 328 1.30 -3.61 -1.44
C ILE A 328 0.03 -3.14 -2.16
N LEU A 329 -0.51 -3.98 -3.04
CA LEU A 329 -1.76 -3.65 -3.74
C LEU A 329 -2.94 -3.62 -2.77
N TYR A 330 -3.01 -4.62 -1.89
CA TYR A 330 -4.08 -4.81 -0.93
C TYR A 330 -3.61 -5.69 0.24
N ALA A 331 -4.04 -5.40 1.47
CA ALA A 331 -3.81 -6.26 2.64
C ALA A 331 -5.01 -6.16 3.61
N SER A 332 -5.97 -7.08 3.50
CA SER A 332 -7.15 -7.10 4.38
C SER A 332 -7.89 -8.44 4.34
N GLY A 333 -8.63 -8.74 5.41
CA GLY A 333 -9.42 -9.97 5.52
C GLY A 333 -8.58 -11.24 5.53
N GLY A 334 -7.32 -11.13 5.98
CA GLY A 334 -6.36 -12.23 6.00
C GLY A 334 -5.75 -12.57 4.64
N LYS A 335 -5.99 -11.78 3.61
CA LYS A 335 -5.28 -11.88 2.33
C LYS A 335 -4.50 -10.61 2.04
N PHE A 336 -3.37 -10.77 1.37
CA PHE A 336 -2.61 -9.65 0.83
C PHE A 336 -2.12 -9.97 -0.58
N TYR A 337 -2.14 -8.95 -1.44
CA TYR A 337 -1.67 -8.99 -2.82
C TYR A 337 -0.53 -8.01 -2.97
N LEU A 338 0.59 -8.47 -3.52
CA LEU A 338 1.79 -7.69 -3.77
C LEU A 338 2.11 -7.70 -5.26
N LEU A 339 2.67 -6.60 -5.74
CA LEU A 339 3.33 -6.55 -7.04
C LEU A 339 4.84 -6.61 -6.83
N LEU A 340 5.46 -7.71 -7.23
CA LEU A 340 6.88 -7.98 -7.03
C LEU A 340 7.62 -8.02 -8.39
N PRO A 341 8.94 -7.79 -8.44
CA PRO A 341 9.71 -8.01 -9.65
C PRO A 341 9.84 -9.50 -9.95
N ASN A 342 9.63 -9.90 -11.21
CA ASN A 342 9.80 -11.29 -11.63
C ASN A 342 11.27 -11.62 -11.91
N THR A 343 12.05 -11.71 -10.84
CA THR A 343 13.50 -11.99 -10.86
C THR A 343 13.78 -13.39 -10.35
N ASP A 344 14.92 -13.97 -10.75
CA ASP A 344 15.32 -15.30 -10.31
C ASP A 344 15.60 -15.26 -8.80
N LEU A 345 16.25 -14.19 -8.31
CA LEU A 345 16.48 -13.96 -6.88
C LEU A 345 15.18 -13.96 -6.07
N VAL A 346 14.13 -13.26 -6.54
CA VAL A 346 12.86 -13.21 -5.82
C VAL A 346 12.11 -14.54 -5.89
N THR A 347 12.04 -15.16 -7.07
CA THR A 347 11.18 -16.33 -7.30
C THR A 347 11.78 -17.63 -6.78
N ASP A 348 13.08 -17.83 -6.92
CA ASP A 348 13.75 -19.11 -6.62
C ASP A 348 14.42 -19.14 -5.24
N GLU A 349 14.80 -17.98 -4.68
CA GLU A 349 15.52 -17.89 -3.40
C GLU A 349 14.67 -17.22 -2.31
N LEU A 350 14.42 -15.91 -2.43
CA LEU A 350 13.88 -15.12 -1.33
C LEU A 350 12.44 -15.50 -0.95
N LEU A 351 11.55 -15.73 -1.92
CA LEU A 351 10.17 -16.13 -1.63
C LEU A 351 10.09 -17.50 -0.94
N PRO A 352 10.68 -18.59 -1.47
CA PRO A 352 10.70 -19.88 -0.78
C PRO A 352 11.26 -19.81 0.64
N GLU A 353 12.39 -19.13 0.86
CA GLU A 353 13.01 -19.00 2.18
C GLU A 353 12.11 -18.27 3.17
N LEU A 354 11.57 -17.12 2.77
CA LEU A 354 10.72 -16.32 3.63
C LEU A 354 9.40 -17.04 3.96
N ASN A 355 8.79 -17.71 2.98
CA ASN A 355 7.60 -18.55 3.18
C ASN A 355 7.83 -19.64 4.24
N ASN A 356 8.98 -20.31 4.17
CA ASN A 356 9.34 -21.39 5.08
C ASN A 356 9.62 -20.85 6.49
N LEU A 357 10.35 -19.74 6.60
CA LEU A 357 10.64 -19.08 7.86
C LEU A 357 9.35 -18.63 8.57
N ILE A 358 8.47 -17.93 7.85
CA ILE A 358 7.19 -17.44 8.37
C ILE A 358 6.34 -18.61 8.86
N ASN A 359 6.13 -19.63 8.03
CA ASN A 359 5.27 -20.75 8.40
C ASN A 359 5.86 -21.60 9.53
N HIS A 360 7.19 -21.65 9.68
CA HIS A 360 7.81 -22.26 10.85
C HIS A 360 7.53 -21.45 12.12
N LYS A 361 7.72 -20.12 12.10
CA LYS A 361 7.39 -19.23 13.23
C LYS A 361 5.91 -19.35 13.62
N LEU A 362 5.00 -19.29 12.65
CA LEU A 362 3.56 -19.44 12.87
C LEU A 362 3.20 -20.81 13.44
N PHE A 363 3.84 -21.88 12.96
CA PHE A 363 3.61 -23.23 13.49
C PHE A 363 4.03 -23.32 14.97
N LYS A 364 5.19 -22.78 15.33
CA LYS A 364 5.67 -22.78 16.72
C LYS A 364 4.77 -21.95 17.65
N GLN A 365 4.27 -20.82 17.17
CA GLN A 365 3.45 -19.90 17.96
C GLN A 365 1.99 -20.35 18.08
N PHE A 366 1.39 -20.83 16.99
CA PHE A 366 -0.04 -21.14 16.90
C PHE A 366 -0.34 -22.63 16.79
N ASN A 367 0.67 -23.50 16.95
CA ASN A 367 0.53 -24.96 16.89
C ASN A 367 -0.21 -25.47 15.64
N GLY A 368 -0.02 -24.78 14.51
CA GLY A 368 -0.67 -25.11 13.25
C GLY A 368 -2.10 -24.58 13.08
N ASP A 369 -2.64 -23.78 14.01
CA ASP A 369 -3.96 -23.16 13.83
C ASP A 369 -3.95 -22.08 12.74
N VAL A 370 -2.81 -21.41 12.57
CA VAL A 370 -2.59 -20.35 11.57
C VAL A 370 -1.50 -20.77 10.58
N TYR A 371 -1.71 -20.49 9.30
CA TYR A 371 -0.76 -20.77 8.22
C TYR A 371 -0.91 -19.78 7.08
N VAL A 372 0.17 -19.43 6.40
CA VAL A 372 0.13 -18.55 5.24
C VAL A 372 0.36 -19.36 3.98
N ARG A 373 -0.69 -19.45 3.15
CA ARG A 373 -0.63 -20.00 1.79
C ARG A 373 -0.14 -18.92 0.86
N THR A 374 0.75 -19.24 -0.06
CA THR A 374 1.29 -18.25 -1.00
C THR A 374 1.28 -18.74 -2.43
N GLY A 375 0.89 -17.87 -3.36
CA GLY A 375 0.78 -18.14 -4.79
C GLY A 375 1.36 -16.98 -5.59
N GLN A 376 1.75 -17.26 -6.83
CA GLN A 376 2.29 -16.24 -7.72
C GLN A 376 1.96 -16.48 -9.19
N GLU A 377 1.75 -15.39 -9.93
CA GLU A 377 1.55 -15.34 -11.38
C GLU A 377 2.52 -14.35 -12.03
N PRO A 378 3.40 -14.78 -12.95
CA PRO A 378 4.20 -13.87 -13.76
C PRO A 378 3.33 -13.08 -14.73
N LEU A 379 3.63 -11.79 -14.89
CA LEU A 379 2.86 -10.85 -15.71
C LEU A 379 3.77 -10.04 -16.62
N SER A 380 3.26 -9.76 -17.81
CA SER A 380 3.82 -8.82 -18.77
C SER A 380 3.08 -7.49 -18.76
N LYS A 381 3.58 -6.50 -19.51
CA LYS A 381 2.84 -5.26 -19.76
C LYS A 381 1.55 -5.53 -20.55
N VAL A 382 1.54 -6.53 -21.43
CA VAL A 382 0.37 -6.91 -22.22
C VAL A 382 -0.78 -7.37 -21.31
N ASP A 383 -0.48 -8.15 -20.27
CA ASP A 383 -1.44 -8.60 -19.26
C ASP A 383 -2.03 -7.42 -18.49
N LEU A 384 -1.16 -6.52 -18.01
CA LEU A 384 -1.52 -5.35 -17.20
C LEU A 384 -2.21 -4.22 -17.98
N THR A 385 -2.31 -4.33 -19.31
CA THR A 385 -2.95 -3.29 -20.16
C THR A 385 -4.08 -3.85 -21.02
N ARG A 386 -4.53 -5.09 -20.75
CA ARG A 386 -5.60 -5.80 -21.48
C ARG A 386 -5.35 -5.92 -23.00
N GLN A 387 -4.08 -5.93 -23.42
CA GLN A 387 -3.72 -6.01 -24.84
C GLN A 387 -3.68 -7.46 -25.37
N GLY A 388 -3.67 -8.47 -24.49
CA GLY A 388 -3.43 -9.88 -24.85
C GLY A 388 -4.62 -10.83 -24.67
N GLY A 389 -5.83 -10.33 -24.42
CA GLY A 389 -7.04 -11.16 -24.18
C GLY A 389 -7.06 -11.89 -22.82
N HIS A 390 -5.89 -12.15 -22.23
CA HIS A 390 -5.73 -12.57 -20.85
C HIS A 390 -5.97 -11.37 -19.92
N THR A 391 -7.02 -11.43 -19.09
CA THR A 391 -7.46 -10.30 -18.26
C THR A 391 -7.04 -10.51 -16.81
N MET A 392 -7.07 -9.44 -16.02
CA MET A 392 -6.85 -9.53 -14.57
C MET A 392 -7.82 -10.51 -13.90
N SER A 393 -9.04 -10.69 -14.40
CA SER A 393 -9.96 -11.72 -13.86
C SER A 393 -9.38 -13.13 -14.03
N HIS A 394 -8.88 -13.47 -15.24
CA HIS A 394 -8.28 -14.78 -15.50
C HIS A 394 -7.04 -15.01 -14.64
N ILE A 395 -6.20 -13.99 -14.50
CA ILE A 395 -4.99 -14.02 -13.67
C ILE A 395 -5.34 -14.30 -12.20
N TRP A 396 -6.37 -13.66 -11.65
CA TRP A 396 -6.82 -13.90 -10.27
C TRP A 396 -7.37 -15.31 -10.08
N ASP A 397 -8.12 -15.83 -11.07
CA ASP A 397 -8.63 -17.19 -11.03
C ASP A 397 -7.50 -18.23 -11.05
N ASP A 398 -6.47 -18.02 -11.88
CA ASP A 398 -5.28 -18.87 -11.96
C ASP A 398 -4.52 -18.88 -10.64
N LEU A 399 -4.29 -17.69 -10.07
CA LEU A 399 -3.65 -17.52 -8.78
C LEU A 399 -4.44 -18.23 -7.66
N GLY A 400 -5.77 -18.11 -7.68
CA GLY A 400 -6.66 -18.80 -6.75
C GLY A 400 -6.54 -20.33 -6.84
N ARG A 401 -6.47 -20.88 -8.06
CA ARG A 401 -6.24 -22.32 -8.29
C ARG A 401 -4.87 -22.76 -7.78
N LYS A 402 -3.81 -21.97 -7.98
CA LYS A 402 -2.47 -22.27 -7.45
C LYS A 402 -2.44 -22.28 -5.93
N LEU A 403 -3.10 -21.32 -5.27
CA LEU A 403 -3.23 -21.28 -3.81
C LEU A 403 -3.92 -22.55 -3.28
N ALA A 404 -5.05 -22.94 -3.87
CA ALA A 404 -5.79 -24.14 -3.46
C ALA A 404 -4.97 -25.43 -3.65
N SER A 405 -4.15 -25.51 -4.70
CA SER A 405 -3.26 -26.65 -4.93
C SER A 405 -2.17 -26.75 -3.87
N LYS A 406 -1.52 -25.62 -3.53
CA LYS A 406 -0.46 -25.58 -2.51
C LYS A 406 -0.95 -25.94 -1.12
N ASP A 407 -2.21 -25.66 -0.80
CA ASP A 407 -2.82 -26.00 0.49
C ASP A 407 -2.80 -27.52 0.77
N ARG A 408 -2.86 -28.35 -0.28
CA ARG A 408 -2.77 -29.82 -0.16
C ARG A 408 -1.41 -30.33 0.31
N ARG A 409 -0.39 -29.48 0.30
CA ARG A 409 0.99 -29.77 0.73
C ARG A 409 1.40 -28.92 1.92
N ARG A 410 0.44 -28.54 2.76
CA ARG A 410 0.67 -27.75 3.98
C ARG A 410 1.78 -28.39 4.81
N TYR A 411 2.73 -27.57 5.26
CA TYR A 411 3.88 -27.98 6.07
C TYR A 411 4.83 -28.99 5.41
N ALA A 412 4.82 -29.19 4.08
CA ALA A 412 5.77 -30.11 3.43
C ALA A 412 7.24 -29.80 3.74
N TYR A 413 7.60 -28.51 3.83
CA TYR A 413 8.94 -28.09 4.23
C TYR A 413 9.24 -28.45 5.70
N LEU A 414 8.30 -28.20 6.62
CA LEU A 414 8.45 -28.56 8.03
C LEU A 414 8.53 -30.07 8.21
N ALA A 415 7.70 -30.85 7.51
CA ALA A 415 7.76 -32.31 7.54
C ALA A 415 9.14 -32.86 7.16
N ARG A 416 9.83 -32.20 6.19
CA ARG A 416 11.15 -32.63 5.72
C ARG A 416 12.29 -32.19 6.66
N ASN A 417 12.22 -30.98 7.20
CA ASN A 417 13.35 -30.36 7.91
C ASN A 417 13.17 -30.32 9.43
N TYR A 418 11.94 -30.45 9.91
CA TYR A 418 11.51 -30.37 11.31
C TYR A 418 10.50 -31.49 11.62
N TYR A 419 10.83 -32.72 11.21
CA TYR A 419 9.92 -33.88 11.29
C TYR A 419 9.33 -34.06 12.70
N ASP A 420 10.17 -33.96 13.74
CA ASP A 420 9.75 -34.17 15.13
C ASP A 420 8.78 -33.09 15.64
N ASP A 421 8.77 -31.90 15.05
CA ASP A 421 7.82 -30.85 15.41
C ASP A 421 6.40 -31.16 14.91
N LEU A 422 6.28 -31.90 13.80
CA LEU A 422 5.00 -32.20 13.17
C LEU A 422 4.49 -33.61 13.48
N PHE A 423 5.38 -34.60 13.45
CA PHE A 423 5.09 -36.02 13.59
C PHE A 423 5.82 -36.69 14.75
N GLY A 424 6.68 -35.96 15.46
CA GLY A 424 7.40 -36.49 16.60
C GLY A 424 6.49 -36.78 17.78
N ILE A 425 6.91 -37.70 18.63
CA ILE A 425 6.25 -37.97 19.90
C ILE A 425 6.63 -36.82 20.82
N GLY A 426 5.77 -35.79 20.91
CA GLY A 426 6.03 -34.59 21.69
C GLY A 426 6.55 -34.91 23.09
N ASN A 427 7.58 -34.18 23.54
CA ASN A 427 8.17 -34.34 24.87
C ASN A 427 7.05 -34.35 25.93
N LYS A 428 6.91 -35.49 26.63
CA LYS A 428 5.84 -35.85 27.60
C LYS A 428 5.80 -34.98 28.88
N ALA A 429 6.25 -33.72 28.82
CA ALA A 429 6.33 -32.79 29.94
C ALA A 429 5.22 -31.72 29.96
N LYS A 430 4.46 -31.53 28.86
CA LYS A 430 3.31 -30.62 28.82
C LYS A 430 2.07 -31.34 29.37
N LYS A 431 1.83 -31.24 30.68
CA LYS A 431 0.71 -31.92 31.37
C LYS A 431 -0.59 -31.11 31.40
N ASP A 432 -0.49 -29.79 31.23
CA ASP A 432 -1.64 -28.89 31.25
C ASP A 432 -1.99 -28.40 29.84
N SER A 433 -3.24 -28.03 29.63
CA SER A 433 -3.73 -27.41 28.40
C SER A 433 -4.30 -26.02 28.68
N CYS A 434 -4.26 -25.15 27.68
CA CYS A 434 -4.92 -23.85 27.78
C CYS A 434 -6.44 -24.05 27.88
N ALA A 435 -7.09 -23.36 28.83
CA ALA A 435 -8.54 -23.38 29.00
C ALA A 435 -9.32 -22.71 27.85
N VAL A 436 -8.64 -22.03 26.93
CA VAL A 436 -9.26 -21.31 25.79
C VAL A 436 -8.98 -22.04 24.47
N CYS A 437 -7.70 -22.18 24.12
CA CYS A 437 -7.30 -22.77 22.84
C CYS A 437 -6.89 -24.24 22.92
N HIS A 438 -6.89 -24.84 24.12
CA HIS A 438 -6.47 -26.22 24.37
C HIS A 438 -5.05 -26.58 23.93
N SER A 439 -4.24 -25.61 23.51
CA SER A 439 -2.83 -25.81 23.22
C SER A 439 -2.08 -26.30 24.47
N ALA A 440 -1.14 -27.21 24.28
CA ALA A 440 -0.36 -27.80 25.35
C ALA A 440 0.58 -26.77 26.01
N MET A 441 0.63 -26.75 27.34
CA MET A 441 1.37 -25.78 28.14
C MET A 441 2.28 -26.47 29.17
N HIS A 442 3.32 -25.76 29.62
CA HIS A 442 4.09 -26.20 30.78
C HIS A 442 3.23 -26.14 32.05
N PRO A 443 3.40 -27.09 32.99
CA PRO A 443 2.65 -27.12 34.23
C PRO A 443 2.85 -25.82 35.01
N LYS A 444 1.75 -25.19 35.44
CA LYS A 444 1.82 -23.92 36.17
C LYS A 444 1.99 -24.15 37.68
N LYS A 445 2.58 -23.15 38.37
CA LYS A 445 2.53 -23.04 39.83
C LYS A 445 1.09 -22.68 40.25
N GLU A 446 0.65 -23.15 41.42
CA GLU A 446 -0.69 -22.82 41.97
C GLU A 446 -0.97 -21.31 41.95
N GLY A 447 -2.17 -20.92 41.51
CA GLY A 447 -2.64 -19.53 41.49
C GLY A 447 -2.49 -18.76 40.16
N GLN A 448 -1.91 -19.35 39.11
CA GLN A 448 -1.84 -18.70 37.79
C GLN A 448 -3.03 -19.07 36.87
N GLU A 449 -3.52 -18.10 36.09
CA GLU A 449 -4.59 -18.29 35.09
C GLU A 449 -4.29 -19.43 34.11
N GLN A 450 -5.27 -20.26 33.75
CA GLN A 450 -5.10 -21.36 32.78
C GLN A 450 -5.06 -20.91 31.29
N LYS A 451 -4.43 -19.76 30.97
CA LYS A 451 -4.30 -19.24 29.60
C LYS A 451 -2.86 -19.31 29.08
N CYS A 452 -2.68 -19.68 27.81
CA CYS A 452 -1.40 -19.58 27.09
C CYS A 452 -1.06 -18.12 26.78
N GLN A 453 0.17 -17.84 26.34
CA GLN A 453 0.61 -16.48 26.04
C GLN A 453 -0.28 -15.83 24.96
N THR A 454 -0.47 -16.51 23.83
CA THR A 454 -1.33 -16.04 22.73
C THR A 454 -2.73 -15.64 23.21
N CYS A 455 -3.40 -16.48 24.00
CA CYS A 455 -4.74 -16.16 24.49
C CYS A 455 -4.76 -14.95 25.45
N ARG A 456 -3.68 -14.73 26.22
CA ARG A 456 -3.53 -13.53 27.04
C ARG A 456 -3.29 -12.29 26.18
N ASP A 457 -2.45 -12.40 25.16
CA ASP A 457 -2.18 -11.30 24.23
C ASP A 457 -3.48 -10.87 23.53
N MET A 458 -4.27 -11.82 23.01
CA MET A 458 -5.55 -11.52 22.36
C MET A 458 -6.54 -10.81 23.29
N GLU A 459 -6.60 -11.22 24.56
CA GLU A 459 -7.46 -10.54 25.54
C GLU A 459 -6.94 -9.12 25.86
N THR A 460 -5.62 -8.95 25.95
CA THR A 460 -4.98 -7.64 26.13
C THR A 460 -5.25 -6.71 24.96
N ILE A 461 -5.02 -7.15 23.71
CA ILE A 461 -5.39 -6.41 22.48
C ILE A 461 -6.85 -5.96 22.58
N GLY A 462 -7.75 -6.91 22.82
CA GLY A 462 -9.18 -6.62 22.86
C GLY A 462 -9.59 -5.60 23.92
N ARG A 463 -8.87 -5.56 25.05
CA ARG A 463 -9.06 -4.57 26.12
C ARG A 463 -8.48 -3.22 25.75
N GLU A 464 -7.29 -3.17 25.16
CA GLU A 464 -6.62 -1.91 24.86
C GLU A 464 -7.24 -1.20 23.66
N LEU A 465 -7.70 -1.96 22.65
CA LEU A 465 -8.41 -1.42 21.48
C LEU A 465 -9.72 -0.67 21.80
N SER A 466 -10.28 -0.78 23.01
CA SER A 466 -11.49 0.00 23.35
C SER A 466 -11.19 1.45 23.74
N SER A 467 -9.95 1.76 24.12
CA SER A 467 -9.51 3.10 24.52
C SER A 467 -8.33 3.59 23.68
N ALA A 468 -7.89 2.81 22.70
CA ALA A 468 -6.79 3.19 21.83
C ALA A 468 -7.27 4.20 20.78
N SER A 469 -6.61 5.35 20.75
CA SER A 469 -6.69 6.35 19.69
C SER A 469 -5.51 6.25 18.72
N TYR A 470 -4.44 5.54 19.13
CA TYR A 470 -3.25 5.34 18.32
C TYR A 470 -2.69 3.93 18.51
N ILE A 471 -2.09 3.40 17.45
CA ILE A 471 -1.29 2.17 17.46
C ILE A 471 0.11 2.52 16.99
N VAL A 472 1.09 2.30 17.86
CA VAL A 472 2.50 2.55 17.55
C VAL A 472 3.17 1.23 17.23
N MET A 473 3.89 1.19 16.12
CA MET A 473 4.78 0.11 15.72
C MET A 473 6.23 0.56 15.84
N GLY A 474 7.08 -0.28 16.43
CA GLY A 474 8.51 -0.06 16.57
C GLY A 474 9.32 -1.33 16.38
N ASP A 475 10.61 -1.16 16.13
CA ASP A 475 11.56 -2.25 15.88
C ASP A 475 12.14 -2.84 17.15
N ASP A 476 12.20 -2.04 18.22
CA ASP A 476 12.79 -2.41 19.50
C ASP A 476 11.78 -2.20 20.64
N GLU A 477 11.80 -3.04 21.68
CA GLU A 477 10.92 -2.91 22.85
C GLU A 477 11.09 -1.57 23.58
N ASN A 478 12.23 -0.89 23.43
CA ASN A 478 12.51 0.42 24.00
C ASN A 478 12.10 1.59 23.08
N THR A 479 11.46 1.32 21.93
CA THR A 479 10.95 2.37 21.03
C THR A 479 9.96 3.30 21.74
N LEU A 480 9.27 2.76 22.75
CA LEU A 480 8.44 3.51 23.69
C LEU A 480 8.90 3.17 25.10
N GLU A 481 9.04 4.19 25.96
CA GLU A 481 9.38 4.01 27.39
C GLU A 481 8.32 3.17 28.15
N LYS A 482 7.15 2.92 27.53
CA LYS A 482 6.08 2.05 28.02
C LYS A 482 6.41 0.58 27.79
N ARG A 483 6.65 -0.16 28.88
CA ARG A 483 6.73 -1.64 28.86
C ARG A 483 5.36 -2.28 28.55
N GLY A 484 5.37 -3.45 27.90
CA GLY A 484 4.18 -4.31 27.74
C GLY A 484 3.50 -4.28 26.37
N GLY A 485 4.23 -3.94 25.29
CA GLY A 485 3.75 -4.08 23.92
C GLY A 485 3.62 -5.54 23.47
N ILE A 486 3.01 -5.76 22.31
CA ILE A 486 2.82 -7.08 21.70
C ILE A 486 3.84 -7.29 20.60
N GLU A 487 4.53 -8.43 20.64
CA GLU A 487 5.48 -8.81 19.61
C GLU A 487 4.79 -9.58 18.48
N LEU A 488 5.02 -9.15 17.24
CA LEU A 488 4.54 -9.83 16.04
C LEU A 488 5.56 -9.68 14.91
N LEU A 489 6.05 -10.82 14.40
CA LEU A 489 6.97 -10.86 13.26
C LEU A 489 8.21 -9.96 13.41
N ASP A 490 8.79 -9.93 14.62
CA ASP A 490 9.97 -9.14 14.98
C ASP A 490 9.71 -7.61 15.07
N LYS A 491 8.44 -7.21 15.26
CA LYS A 491 8.02 -5.83 15.56
C LYS A 491 7.24 -5.78 16.87
N HIS A 492 7.28 -4.63 17.54
CA HIS A 492 6.56 -4.36 18.78
C HIS A 492 5.40 -3.38 18.55
N PHE A 493 4.25 -3.66 19.15
CA PHE A 493 3.03 -2.87 19.02
C PHE A 493 2.52 -2.36 20.37
N TRP A 494 2.18 -1.07 20.42
CA TRP A 494 1.57 -0.44 21.59
C TRP A 494 0.27 0.25 21.21
N PHE A 495 -0.72 0.13 22.09
CA PHE A 495 -2.00 0.79 21.97
C PHE A 495 -2.03 1.97 22.95
N LEU A 496 -2.21 3.18 22.41
CA LEU A 496 -2.14 4.44 23.16
C LEU A 496 -3.46 5.20 23.05
N ASP A 497 -3.84 5.86 24.15
CA ASP A 497 -4.96 6.79 24.21
C ASP A 497 -4.51 8.21 23.82
N SER A 498 -5.42 9.08 23.41
CA SER A 498 -5.13 10.45 22.98
C SER A 498 -4.47 11.28 24.08
N ASP A 499 -4.91 11.14 25.33
CA ASP A 499 -4.37 11.89 26.47
C ASP A 499 -2.87 11.65 26.68
N VAL A 500 -2.39 10.45 26.34
CA VAL A 500 -0.99 10.05 26.52
C VAL A 500 -0.09 10.69 25.45
N VAL A 501 -0.59 10.80 24.23
CA VAL A 501 0.14 11.40 23.11
C VAL A 501 0.11 12.93 23.21
N GLU A 502 -1.04 13.52 23.53
CA GLU A 502 -1.23 14.97 23.62
C GLU A 502 -0.53 15.60 24.83
N SER A 503 -0.40 14.87 25.93
CA SER A 503 0.36 15.32 27.11
C SER A 503 1.88 15.36 26.89
N GLY A 504 2.39 14.86 25.76
CA GLY A 504 3.82 14.73 25.46
C GLY A 504 4.56 13.75 26.38
N SER A 505 3.82 12.97 27.18
CA SER A 505 4.37 12.07 28.20
C SER A 505 5.07 10.85 27.60
N LEU A 506 4.72 10.49 26.35
CA LEU A 506 5.42 9.49 25.54
C LEU A 506 5.70 10.12 24.18
N SER A 507 6.97 10.43 23.91
CA SER A 507 7.42 10.85 22.59
C SER A 507 7.92 9.62 21.84
N PRO A 508 7.23 9.16 20.80
CA PRO A 508 7.75 8.09 19.96
C PRO A 508 9.10 8.52 19.35
N HIS A 509 10.07 7.60 19.28
CA HIS A 509 11.30 7.86 18.55
C HIS A 509 11.01 8.05 17.04
N HIS A 510 11.96 8.65 16.31
CA HIS A 510 11.81 8.98 14.88
C HIS A 510 11.52 7.78 13.97
N ASP A 511 11.72 6.55 14.44
CA ASP A 511 11.62 5.31 13.67
C ASP A 511 10.31 4.54 13.91
N CYS A 512 9.28 5.18 14.48
CA CYS A 512 7.98 4.54 14.70
C CYS A 512 6.97 4.85 13.59
N LEU A 513 6.07 3.89 13.32
CA LEU A 513 4.84 4.18 12.58
C LEU A 513 3.67 4.30 13.55
N VAL A 514 2.90 5.37 13.42
CA VAL A 514 1.70 5.60 14.23
C VAL A 514 0.50 5.51 13.32
N TRP A 515 -0.37 4.54 13.57
CA TRP A 515 -1.72 4.50 13.01
C TRP A 515 -2.66 5.20 13.98
N ALA A 516 -3.37 6.21 13.51
CA ALA A 516 -4.46 6.87 14.25
C ALA A 516 -5.80 6.26 13.85
#